data_AF-A0A9D7GUX5-F1
#
_entry.id   AF-A0A9D7GUX5-F1
#
_cell.length_a   1.000
_cell.length_b   1.000
_cell.length_c   1.000
_cell.angle_alpha   90.00
_cell.angle_beta   90.00
_cell.angle_gamma   90.00
#
_symmetry.space_group_name_H-M   'P 1'
#
loop_
_entity.id
_entity.type
_entity.pdbx_description
1 polymer ?
#
loop_
_entity_poly.entity_id
_entity_poly.type
_entity_poly.pdbx_seq_one_letter_code
_entity_poly.pdbx_strand_id
1 'polypeptide(L)'
;MSVVDSRLALRTQLFENRGTFTAFGDVSIGDTTSAPVVRNHGTIVADASATITQNAGVFEATVSGVQSGRYDLQGGSIVGQGRMGHVKADSGVIAPGAGTATLTLDQLTLKPNARLQMEVATPSAMDRIDVRGEATYGGLLEVTSLGSFVGGVCGQVLPMFTDRNSVTSHVPGAFMSFANWPGGIGRFWRAHYARDSVLIAGYDPTVAITTTASTGSLAEGGAAATGQLCLGLPVTGSSVTATLTAARGQFTATASTFTFSRTNFALPQSVRYGAVDDAMSEGPHHDTLTFTLRQGGVQFGPTPPRPVFGIVDNDPPVDLAVSIVLAPTTANVGQGVDARYRITNNGPGASTGSTFSIPALSGLTYLSSGPGTTCSLSAGTLTCTVGAIAAGASADVVVLYQASTAGAWANTLKVRGNDWDNAPANNMVPWVLTIS
;
A
#
# COMPACT_ATOMS: atom_id res chain seq x y z
N MET A 1 42.23 32.16 -13.81
CA MET A 1 43.46 31.76 -14.53
C MET A 1 43.04 31.13 -15.84
N SER A 2 43.73 31.45 -16.94
CA SER A 2 43.44 30.89 -18.26
C SER A 2 44.70 30.23 -18.80
N VAL A 3 44.56 29.01 -19.32
CA VAL A 3 45.66 28.27 -19.94
C VAL A 3 45.34 28.12 -21.42
N VAL A 4 46.20 28.72 -22.24
CA VAL A 4 46.07 28.77 -23.71
C VAL A 4 47.09 27.84 -24.39
N ASP A 5 47.95 27.18 -23.61
CA ASP A 5 48.89 26.20 -24.14
C ASP A 5 48.14 24.93 -24.57
N SER A 6 48.62 24.31 -25.65
CA SER A 6 48.09 23.06 -26.21
C SER A 6 48.10 21.90 -25.22
N ARG A 7 49.04 21.90 -24.25
CA ARG A 7 49.13 20.89 -23.18
C ARG A 7 49.70 21.48 -21.89
N LEU A 8 48.96 21.38 -20.78
CA LEU A 8 49.43 21.72 -19.43
C LEU A 8 49.55 20.47 -18.57
N ALA A 9 50.69 20.28 -17.91
CA ALA A 9 50.87 19.24 -16.90
C ALA A 9 51.00 19.85 -15.50
N LEU A 10 50.03 19.60 -14.63
CA LEU A 10 50.06 20.01 -13.23
C LEU A 10 50.74 18.91 -12.38
N ARG A 11 52.01 19.13 -12.04
CA ARG A 11 52.81 18.28 -11.14
C ARG A 11 52.89 18.89 -9.74
N THR A 12 51.75 18.97 -9.07
CA THR A 12 51.65 19.47 -7.70
C THR A 12 50.93 18.45 -6.83
N GLN A 13 51.26 18.38 -5.54
CA GLN A 13 50.53 17.56 -4.57
C GLN A 13 49.14 18.13 -4.25
N LEU A 14 48.98 19.46 -4.35
CA LEU A 14 47.72 20.14 -4.11
C LEU A 14 47.49 21.24 -5.15
N PHE A 15 46.32 21.24 -5.77
CA PHE A 15 45.82 22.34 -6.59
C PHE A 15 44.48 22.80 -6.02
N GLU A 16 44.41 24.05 -5.58
CA GLU A 16 43.18 24.63 -5.02
C GLU A 16 42.68 25.76 -5.94
N ASN A 17 41.45 25.61 -6.45
CA ASN A 17 40.79 26.63 -7.25
C ASN A 17 39.60 27.22 -6.48
N ARG A 18 39.62 28.53 -6.26
CA ARG A 18 38.51 29.31 -5.68
C ARG A 18 37.87 30.31 -6.64
N GLY A 19 38.36 30.39 -7.88
CA GLY A 19 37.88 31.31 -8.91
C GLY A 19 37.52 30.60 -10.20
N THR A 20 37.66 31.26 -11.35
CA THR A 20 37.47 30.62 -12.65
C THR A 20 38.80 30.17 -13.23
N PHE A 21 38.88 28.88 -13.55
CA PHE A 21 39.96 28.28 -14.32
C PHE A 21 39.43 27.88 -15.70
N THR A 22 40.03 28.40 -16.77
CA THR A 22 39.64 28.10 -18.15
C THR A 22 40.78 27.37 -18.86
N ALA A 23 40.47 26.22 -19.44
CA ALA A 23 41.39 25.41 -20.23
C ALA A 23 40.99 25.42 -21.70
N PHE A 24 41.88 25.92 -22.55
CA PHE A 24 41.73 25.94 -24.01
C PHE A 24 42.55 24.83 -24.72
N GLY A 25 43.20 23.97 -23.94
CA GLY A 25 44.01 22.84 -24.39
C GLY A 25 44.00 21.74 -23.34
N ASP A 26 44.61 20.60 -23.64
CA ASP A 26 44.57 19.43 -22.75
C ASP A 26 45.30 19.72 -21.44
N VAL A 27 44.69 19.30 -20.32
CA VAL A 27 45.26 19.44 -18.99
C VAL A 27 45.45 18.05 -18.39
N SER A 28 46.68 17.67 -18.12
CA SER A 28 46.99 16.46 -17.35
C SER A 28 47.26 16.83 -15.89
N ILE A 29 46.54 16.18 -14.99
CA ILE A 29 46.70 16.32 -13.56
C ILE A 29 47.35 15.05 -13.03
N GLY A 30 48.53 15.23 -12.42
CA GLY A 30 49.29 14.15 -11.78
C GLY A 30 50.30 13.44 -12.66
N ASP A 31 51.38 12.99 -12.01
CA ASP A 31 52.20 11.87 -12.48
C ASP A 31 51.97 10.65 -11.57
N THR A 32 52.32 9.46 -12.06
CA THR A 32 52.06 8.18 -11.38
C THR A 32 52.75 8.04 -10.01
N THR A 33 53.56 9.02 -9.59
CA THR A 33 54.36 8.98 -8.37
C THR A 33 53.85 9.87 -7.24
N SER A 34 52.96 10.84 -7.49
CA SER A 34 52.65 11.91 -6.51
C SER A 34 51.20 12.00 -6.03
N ALA A 35 50.27 11.19 -6.55
CA ALA A 35 48.86 11.09 -6.12
C ALA A 35 48.22 12.45 -5.73
N PRO A 36 48.09 13.39 -6.68
CA PRO A 36 47.72 14.78 -6.41
C PRO A 36 46.28 14.94 -5.89
N VAL A 37 46.03 15.99 -5.11
CA VAL A 37 44.67 16.40 -4.71
C VAL A 37 44.29 17.70 -5.42
N VAL A 38 43.18 17.71 -6.14
CA VAL A 38 42.57 18.89 -6.73
C VAL A 38 41.32 19.25 -5.94
N ARG A 39 41.33 20.40 -5.27
CA ARG A 39 40.16 20.96 -4.59
C ARG A 39 39.58 22.09 -5.42
N ASN A 40 38.38 21.88 -5.94
CA ASN A 40 37.71 22.89 -6.76
C ASN A 40 36.49 23.48 -6.04
N HIS A 41 36.65 24.69 -5.52
CA HIS A 41 35.59 25.51 -4.92
C HIS A 41 34.98 26.54 -5.90
N GLY A 42 35.65 26.78 -7.05
CA GLY A 42 35.23 27.70 -8.09
C GLY A 42 34.80 27.01 -9.40
N THR A 43 34.83 27.71 -10.53
CA THR A 43 34.40 27.18 -11.83
C THR A 43 35.58 26.67 -12.64
N ILE A 44 35.45 25.48 -13.22
CA ILE A 44 36.37 24.99 -14.26
C ILE A 44 35.61 24.95 -15.58
N VAL A 45 36.13 25.63 -16.59
CA VAL A 45 35.60 25.60 -17.95
C VAL A 45 36.67 25.07 -18.89
N ALA A 46 36.55 23.82 -19.31
CA ALA A 46 37.28 23.33 -20.47
C ALA A 46 36.44 23.53 -21.73
N ASP A 47 37.07 23.96 -22.83
CA ASP A 47 36.40 24.00 -24.13
C ASP A 47 36.02 22.59 -24.62
N ALA A 48 35.27 22.50 -25.71
CA ALA A 48 34.76 21.21 -26.21
C ALA A 48 35.87 20.27 -26.73
N SER A 49 37.06 20.79 -27.03
CA SER A 49 38.23 20.03 -27.50
C SER A 49 39.19 19.64 -26.37
N ALA A 50 39.21 20.38 -25.27
CA ALA A 50 40.11 20.19 -24.16
C ALA A 50 39.66 19.02 -23.26
N THR A 51 40.61 18.13 -22.96
CA THR A 51 40.41 17.03 -22.02
C THR A 51 41.23 17.25 -20.75
N ILE A 52 40.58 17.10 -19.60
CA ILE A 52 41.24 17.06 -18.29
C ILE A 52 41.48 15.60 -17.92
N THR A 53 42.72 15.14 -18.07
CA THR A 53 43.11 13.75 -17.78
C THR A 53 43.67 13.60 -16.38
N GLN A 54 43.15 12.64 -15.61
CA GLN A 54 43.63 12.28 -14.28
C GLN A 54 44.17 10.85 -14.28
N ASN A 55 45.49 10.73 -14.15
CA ASN A 55 46.18 9.44 -14.13
C ASN A 55 46.20 8.82 -12.72
N ALA A 56 46.23 9.67 -11.68
CA ALA A 56 46.24 9.30 -10.27
C ALA A 56 45.73 10.48 -9.43
N GLY A 57 45.41 10.23 -8.16
CA GLY A 57 45.00 11.27 -7.22
C GLY A 57 43.48 11.47 -7.12
N VAL A 58 43.06 12.56 -6.46
CA VAL A 58 41.67 12.85 -6.12
C VAL A 58 41.27 14.23 -6.61
N PHE A 59 40.14 14.31 -7.32
CA PHE A 59 39.45 15.54 -7.68
C PHE A 59 38.20 15.71 -6.82
N GLU A 60 38.22 16.71 -5.95
CA GLU A 60 37.12 17.05 -5.06
C GLU A 60 36.21 18.09 -5.71
N ALA A 61 35.04 17.64 -6.16
CA ALA A 61 33.95 18.46 -6.64
C ALA A 61 33.18 19.06 -5.44
N THR A 62 32.79 20.33 -5.56
CA THR A 62 32.01 21.02 -4.53
C THR A 62 30.74 21.64 -5.12
N VAL A 63 29.74 21.88 -4.26
CA VAL A 63 28.41 22.37 -4.67
C VAL A 63 28.46 23.70 -5.42
N SER A 64 29.38 24.59 -5.05
CA SER A 64 29.60 25.89 -5.71
C SER A 64 30.40 25.78 -7.01
N GLY A 65 31.09 24.66 -7.22
CA GLY A 65 31.90 24.44 -8.39
C GLY A 65 31.08 23.85 -9.53
N VAL A 66 31.03 24.57 -10.65
CA VAL A 66 30.58 24.01 -11.93
C VAL A 66 31.81 23.65 -12.74
N GLN A 67 31.88 22.38 -13.14
CA GLN A 67 32.99 21.82 -13.91
C GLN A 67 32.48 21.43 -15.30
N SER A 68 32.71 22.24 -16.32
CA SER A 68 32.32 21.88 -17.70
C SER A 68 33.49 21.30 -18.49
N GLY A 69 33.17 20.59 -19.57
CA GLY A 69 34.15 19.95 -20.47
C GLY A 69 34.32 18.46 -20.23
N ARG A 70 35.39 17.88 -20.78
CA ARG A 70 35.67 16.44 -20.73
C ARG A 70 36.70 16.11 -19.65
N TYR A 71 36.37 15.12 -18.82
CA TYR A 71 37.22 14.58 -17.78
C TYR A 71 37.52 13.12 -18.10
N ASP A 72 38.80 12.75 -18.21
CA ASP A 72 39.22 11.37 -18.48
C ASP A 72 39.96 10.80 -17.27
N LEU A 73 39.33 9.85 -16.57
CA LEU A 73 39.94 9.14 -15.46
C LEU A 73 40.66 7.89 -15.98
N GLN A 74 41.98 7.88 -15.81
CA GLN A 74 42.88 6.78 -16.18
C GLN A 74 43.49 6.13 -14.92
N GLY A 75 42.77 6.20 -13.79
CA GLY A 75 43.19 5.67 -12.49
C GLY A 75 42.94 6.62 -11.31
N GLY A 76 42.69 7.90 -11.58
CA GLY A 76 42.31 8.89 -10.56
C GLY A 76 40.89 8.71 -10.01
N SER A 77 40.52 9.50 -9.00
CA SER A 77 39.20 9.49 -8.39
C SER A 77 38.53 10.87 -8.41
N ILE A 78 37.22 10.91 -8.67
CA ILE A 78 36.38 12.07 -8.40
C ILE A 78 35.62 11.81 -7.10
N VAL A 79 35.68 12.75 -6.17
CA VAL A 79 34.94 12.75 -4.90
C VAL A 79 34.09 14.01 -4.74
N GLY A 80 33.09 13.99 -3.87
CA GLY A 80 32.34 15.18 -3.47
C GLY A 80 31.00 15.37 -4.17
N GLN A 81 30.54 16.62 -4.23
CA GLN A 81 29.16 16.96 -4.63
C GLN A 81 29.15 18.12 -5.62
N GLY A 82 28.06 18.31 -6.36
CA GLY A 82 27.94 19.38 -7.34
C GLY A 82 27.77 18.86 -8.76
N ARG A 83 28.27 19.60 -9.76
CA ARG A 83 28.06 19.30 -11.18
C ARG A 83 29.35 19.20 -11.99
N MET A 84 29.50 18.08 -12.67
CA MET A 84 30.57 17.77 -13.62
C MET A 84 30.01 17.63 -15.05
N GLY A 85 30.86 17.92 -16.02
CA GLY A 85 30.58 17.82 -17.44
C GLY A 85 30.56 16.38 -17.92
N HIS A 86 31.25 16.10 -19.03
CA HIS A 86 31.37 14.74 -19.57
C HIS A 86 32.50 14.02 -18.83
N VAL A 87 32.16 13.00 -18.05
CA VAL A 87 33.14 12.15 -17.38
C VAL A 87 33.29 10.84 -18.14
N LYS A 88 34.49 10.58 -18.65
CA LYS A 88 34.94 9.29 -19.13
C LYS A 88 35.87 8.69 -18.08
N ALA A 89 35.61 7.46 -17.67
CA ALA A 89 36.46 6.73 -16.74
C ALA A 89 36.86 5.42 -17.40
N ASP A 90 38.12 5.37 -17.82
CA ASP A 90 38.76 4.17 -18.35
C ASP A 90 39.16 3.23 -17.19
N SER A 91 39.60 3.81 -16.09
CA SER A 91 39.84 3.18 -14.79
C SER A 91 39.73 4.23 -13.66
N GLY A 92 39.62 3.79 -12.41
CA GLY A 92 39.49 4.70 -11.26
C GLY A 92 38.07 4.75 -10.69
N VAL A 93 37.80 5.72 -9.82
CA VAL A 93 36.62 5.73 -8.94
C VAL A 93 35.88 7.06 -8.99
N ILE A 94 34.58 7.04 -9.26
CA ILE A 94 33.70 8.20 -9.08
C ILE A 94 32.84 7.93 -7.83
N ALA A 95 33.00 8.75 -6.80
CA ALA A 95 32.28 8.63 -5.54
C ALA A 95 31.74 9.99 -5.10
N PRO A 96 30.57 10.11 -4.46
CA PRO A 96 30.19 11.36 -3.83
C PRO A 96 30.92 11.62 -2.49
N GLY A 97 31.51 10.58 -1.88
CA GLY A 97 32.46 10.66 -0.76
C GLY A 97 31.84 10.34 0.60
N ALA A 98 32.56 10.63 1.70
CA ALA A 98 32.12 10.32 3.05
C ALA A 98 31.00 11.26 3.52
N GLY A 99 29.73 10.87 3.37
CA GLY A 99 28.58 11.66 3.81
C GLY A 99 27.32 11.44 2.96
N THR A 100 26.42 12.43 2.93
CA THR A 100 25.29 12.48 1.99
C THR A 100 25.63 13.49 0.92
N ALA A 101 25.98 13.02 -0.27
CA ALA A 101 26.39 13.88 -1.37
C ALA A 101 25.67 13.50 -2.67
N THR A 102 25.28 14.50 -3.46
CA THR A 102 24.80 14.29 -4.83
C THR A 102 25.81 14.82 -5.82
N LEU A 103 26.32 13.93 -6.67
CA LEU A 103 27.17 14.28 -7.80
C LEU A 103 26.36 14.17 -9.10
N THR A 104 26.22 15.29 -9.80
CA THR A 104 25.51 15.37 -11.08
C THR A 104 26.53 15.35 -12.22
N LEU A 105 26.37 14.45 -13.19
CA LEU A 105 27.20 14.34 -14.38
C LEU A 105 26.39 14.73 -15.62
N ASP A 106 26.93 15.54 -16.50
CA ASP A 106 26.26 15.89 -17.75
C ASP A 106 26.28 14.72 -18.74
N GLN A 107 27.36 13.94 -18.78
CA GLN A 107 27.47 12.69 -19.53
C GLN A 107 28.42 11.73 -18.81
N LEU A 108 28.23 10.42 -18.98
CA LEU A 108 29.07 9.38 -18.36
C LEU A 108 29.55 8.35 -19.39
N THR A 109 30.83 7.99 -19.35
CA THR A 109 31.37 6.84 -20.07
C THR A 109 32.19 6.01 -19.12
N LEU A 110 31.61 4.92 -18.60
CA LEU A 110 32.26 4.04 -17.64
C LEU A 110 32.79 2.80 -18.37
N LYS A 111 34.10 2.58 -18.36
CA LYS A 111 34.72 1.37 -18.92
C LYS A 111 34.77 0.23 -17.89
N PRO A 112 35.04 -1.03 -18.30
CA PRO A 112 35.05 -2.19 -17.42
C PRO A 112 35.92 -2.11 -16.16
N ASN A 113 37.02 -1.35 -16.20
CA ASN A 113 37.94 -1.22 -15.07
C ASN A 113 37.62 -0.02 -14.16
N ALA A 114 36.59 0.76 -14.47
CA ALA A 114 36.17 1.90 -13.67
C ALA A 114 35.03 1.53 -12.72
N ARG A 115 34.93 2.29 -11.62
CA ARG A 115 33.96 2.06 -10.56
C ARG A 115 33.18 3.33 -10.22
N LEU A 116 31.89 3.16 -9.95
CA LEU A 116 31.09 4.12 -9.23
C LEU A 116 30.98 3.62 -7.79
N GLN A 117 31.21 4.48 -6.80
CA GLN A 117 31.06 4.13 -5.38
C GLN A 117 30.01 5.03 -4.74
N MET A 118 29.12 4.42 -3.97
CA MET A 118 28.08 5.14 -3.23
C MET A 118 28.00 4.60 -1.82
N GLU A 119 27.86 5.51 -0.86
CA GLU A 119 27.69 5.18 0.55
C GLU A 119 26.23 5.35 0.99
N VAL A 120 25.76 4.44 1.85
CA VAL A 120 24.41 4.49 2.43
C VAL A 120 24.51 4.37 3.94
N ALA A 121 24.24 5.45 4.66
CA ALA A 121 24.19 5.46 6.12
C ALA A 121 22.77 5.21 6.65
N THR A 122 21.77 5.89 6.07
CA THR A 122 20.35 5.74 6.40
C THR A 122 19.49 5.95 5.15
N PRO A 123 18.19 5.61 5.16
CA PRO A 123 17.27 5.93 4.06
C PRO A 123 17.25 7.42 3.64
N SER A 124 17.57 8.33 4.55
CA SER A 124 17.64 9.78 4.30
C SER A 124 19.06 10.31 4.16
N ALA A 125 20.08 9.48 4.35
CA ALA A 125 21.48 9.86 4.33
C ALA A 125 22.26 8.87 3.46
N MET A 126 22.30 9.16 2.16
CA MET A 126 22.92 8.33 1.14
C MET A 126 23.49 9.18 0.02
N ASP A 127 24.52 8.65 -0.60
CA ASP A 127 25.07 9.19 -1.83
C ASP A 127 24.12 9.00 -3.00
N ARG A 128 24.19 9.94 -3.95
CA ARG A 128 23.47 9.87 -5.21
C ARG A 128 24.37 10.29 -6.36
N ILE A 129 24.32 9.53 -7.44
CA ILE A 129 24.87 9.93 -8.73
C ILE A 129 23.72 10.12 -9.71
N ASP A 130 23.66 11.30 -10.33
CA ASP A 130 22.61 11.68 -11.30
C ASP A 130 23.25 12.01 -12.65
N VAL A 131 22.92 11.27 -13.69
CA VAL A 131 23.41 11.53 -15.05
C VAL A 131 22.31 12.22 -15.85
N ARG A 132 22.62 13.40 -16.41
CA ARG A 132 21.67 14.25 -17.14
C ARG A 132 21.68 14.04 -18.65
N GLY A 133 22.66 13.33 -19.19
CA GLY A 133 22.81 13.09 -20.62
C GLY A 133 23.20 11.64 -20.89
N GLU A 134 23.73 11.37 -22.07
CA GLU A 134 24.07 9.99 -22.45
C GLU A 134 25.09 9.34 -21.50
N ALA A 135 24.84 8.08 -21.17
CA ALA A 135 25.68 7.26 -20.32
C ALA A 135 26.07 5.94 -21.01
N THR A 136 27.27 5.42 -20.76
CA THR A 136 27.62 4.03 -21.10
C THR A 136 28.17 3.30 -19.89
N TYR A 137 27.75 2.04 -19.71
CA TYR A 137 27.97 1.25 -18.50
C TYR A 137 28.77 -0.02 -18.80
N GLY A 138 30.10 0.07 -18.71
CA GLY A 138 31.00 -1.07 -18.81
C GLY A 138 31.53 -1.59 -17.48
N GLY A 139 31.61 -0.73 -16.45
CA GLY A 139 32.23 -0.99 -15.13
C GLY A 139 31.28 -1.48 -14.04
N LEU A 140 31.62 -1.18 -12.77
CA LEU A 140 30.87 -1.64 -11.58
C LEU A 140 30.38 -0.47 -10.70
N LEU A 141 29.14 -0.55 -10.22
CA LEU A 141 28.57 0.25 -9.16
C LEU A 141 28.71 -0.50 -7.82
N GLU A 142 29.55 0.00 -6.93
CA GLU A 142 29.70 -0.57 -5.59
C GLU A 142 28.93 0.29 -4.59
N VAL A 143 28.03 -0.34 -3.83
CA VAL A 143 27.27 0.33 -2.79
C VAL A 143 27.69 -0.20 -1.42
N THR A 144 28.19 0.69 -0.57
CA THR A 144 28.69 0.37 0.77
C THR A 144 27.73 0.89 1.83
N SER A 145 27.33 0.03 2.75
CA SER A 145 26.53 0.43 3.91
C SER A 145 27.42 0.90 5.07
N LEU A 146 27.15 2.09 5.59
CA LEU A 146 27.89 2.71 6.70
C LEU A 146 27.23 2.37 8.05
N GLY A 147 27.30 1.10 8.49
CA GLY A 147 27.08 0.64 9.87
C GLY A 147 25.69 0.81 10.52
N SER A 148 24.98 1.92 10.30
CA SER A 148 23.65 2.25 10.84
C SER A 148 22.50 1.87 9.91
N PHE A 149 22.81 1.43 8.69
CA PHE A 149 21.79 1.01 7.75
C PHE A 149 21.17 -0.30 8.26
N VAL A 150 19.85 -0.40 8.25
CA VAL A 150 19.11 -1.60 8.68
C VAL A 150 18.26 -2.12 7.55
N GLY A 151 17.78 -3.36 7.66
CA GLY A 151 16.90 -3.96 6.67
C GLY A 151 15.63 -3.14 6.43
N GLY A 152 15.18 -3.06 5.17
CA GLY A 152 14.02 -2.30 4.75
C GLY A 152 12.70 -3.06 4.91
N VAL A 153 11.59 -2.33 4.82
CA VAL A 153 10.22 -2.87 4.81
C VAL A 153 9.46 -2.41 3.57
N CYS A 154 8.29 -3.01 3.33
CA CYS A 154 7.41 -2.63 2.23
C CYS A 154 7.11 -1.12 2.24
N GLY A 155 7.10 -0.52 1.04
CA GLY A 155 6.91 0.92 0.83
C GLY A 155 8.19 1.74 0.91
N GLN A 156 9.28 1.21 1.47
CA GLN A 156 10.58 1.88 1.42
C GLN A 156 11.26 1.60 0.08
N VAL A 157 11.43 2.64 -0.72
CA VAL A 157 12.12 2.61 -2.02
C VAL A 157 13.16 3.71 -2.03
N LEU A 158 14.43 3.34 -2.23
CA LEU A 158 15.54 4.27 -2.22
C LEU A 158 16.18 4.33 -3.62
N PRO A 159 16.12 5.48 -4.32
CA PRO A 159 16.73 5.64 -5.63
C PRO A 159 18.24 5.82 -5.46
N MET A 160 19.03 4.85 -5.91
CA MET A 160 20.49 4.85 -5.79
C MET A 160 21.13 5.61 -6.95
N PHE A 161 20.62 5.39 -8.15
CA PHE A 161 21.18 5.95 -9.38
C PHE A 161 20.05 6.34 -10.34
N THR A 162 20.17 7.50 -10.98
CA THR A 162 19.25 7.94 -12.03
C THR A 162 20.00 8.46 -13.26
N ASP A 163 19.54 8.05 -14.43
CA ASP A 163 19.99 8.47 -15.76
C ASP A 163 18.80 9.12 -16.47
N ARG A 164 18.61 10.42 -16.30
CA ARG A 164 17.35 11.09 -16.63
C ARG A 164 17.07 11.23 -18.13
N ASN A 165 18.04 10.96 -19.00
CA ASN A 165 17.92 11.25 -20.44
C ASN A 165 18.46 10.13 -21.36
N SER A 166 18.75 8.93 -20.83
CA SER A 166 19.16 7.82 -21.68
C SER A 166 18.02 7.32 -22.57
N VAL A 167 18.15 7.57 -23.87
CA VAL A 167 17.29 7.01 -24.92
C VAL A 167 17.86 5.71 -25.50
N THR A 168 19.11 5.34 -25.18
CA THR A 168 19.86 4.26 -25.83
C THR A 168 20.59 3.32 -24.87
N SER A 169 20.81 3.74 -23.61
CA SER A 169 21.60 3.03 -22.62
C SER A 169 20.71 2.25 -21.64
N HIS A 170 21.01 0.98 -21.44
CA HIS A 170 20.38 0.14 -20.41
C HIS A 170 21.38 -0.10 -19.29
N VAL A 171 21.03 0.19 -18.04
CA VAL A 171 21.86 -0.19 -16.89
C VAL A 171 21.91 -1.73 -16.83
N PRO A 172 23.09 -2.37 -16.94
CA PRO A 172 23.17 -3.83 -16.92
C PRO A 172 22.72 -4.40 -15.56
N GLY A 173 22.03 -5.54 -15.56
CA GLY A 173 21.58 -6.17 -14.30
C GLY A 173 22.70 -6.68 -13.38
N ALA A 174 23.93 -6.86 -13.91
CA ALA A 174 25.14 -7.25 -13.15
C ALA A 174 26.01 -6.04 -12.78
N PHE A 175 25.50 -4.82 -12.97
CA PHE A 175 26.24 -3.58 -12.79
C PHE A 175 26.51 -3.25 -11.32
N MET A 176 25.83 -3.86 -10.34
CA MET A 176 25.91 -3.46 -8.94
C MET A 176 26.42 -4.57 -8.02
N SER A 177 27.30 -4.21 -7.09
CA SER A 177 27.73 -5.04 -5.96
C SER A 177 27.43 -4.36 -4.63
N PHE A 178 27.24 -5.17 -3.60
CA PHE A 178 26.86 -4.75 -2.27
C PHE A 178 27.95 -5.16 -1.26
N ALA A 179 28.54 -4.18 -0.57
CA ALA A 179 29.56 -4.40 0.46
C ALA A 179 29.05 -3.99 1.85
N ASN A 180 29.28 -4.84 2.86
CA ASN A 180 28.84 -4.63 4.25
C ASN A 180 27.33 -4.40 4.39
N TRP A 181 26.54 -5.06 3.54
CA TRP A 181 25.08 -4.92 3.56
C TRP A 181 24.48 -5.65 4.77
N PRO A 182 23.71 -4.95 5.60
CA PRO A 182 23.11 -5.56 6.77
C PRO A 182 22.01 -6.51 6.33
N GLY A 183 22.17 -7.79 6.65
CA GLY A 183 21.04 -8.72 6.76
C GLY A 183 20.37 -8.51 8.11
N GLY A 184 19.13 -8.00 8.12
CA GLY A 184 18.33 -7.93 9.34
C GLY A 184 17.58 -9.22 9.59
N ILE A 185 17.25 -9.53 10.84
CA ILE A 185 16.26 -10.58 11.12
C ILE A 185 14.92 -10.07 10.60
N GLY A 186 14.43 -10.70 9.54
CA GLY A 186 13.14 -10.37 8.91
C GLY A 186 13.08 -9.06 8.15
N ARG A 187 14.20 -8.37 7.87
CA ARG A 187 14.15 -7.16 7.01
C ARG A 187 15.34 -7.12 6.09
N PHE A 188 15.07 -6.86 4.82
CA PHE A 188 16.04 -6.98 3.74
C PHE A 188 15.78 -5.91 2.67
N TRP A 189 16.71 -5.81 1.74
CA TRP A 189 16.61 -4.93 0.60
C TRP A 189 16.88 -5.72 -0.69
N ARG A 190 16.18 -5.35 -1.75
CA ARG A 190 16.38 -5.92 -3.08
C ARG A 190 16.72 -4.82 -4.08
N ALA A 191 17.78 -5.05 -4.86
CA ALA A 191 18.09 -4.25 -6.03
C ALA A 191 17.04 -4.43 -7.13
N HIS A 192 16.60 -3.32 -7.69
CA HIS A 192 15.82 -3.30 -8.91
C HIS A 192 16.52 -2.44 -9.95
N TYR A 193 16.66 -3.02 -11.14
CA TYR A 193 17.28 -2.41 -12.29
C TYR A 193 16.16 -2.05 -13.25
N ALA A 194 15.94 -0.76 -13.45
CA ALA A 194 15.12 -0.24 -14.52
C ALA A 194 16.02 0.11 -15.71
N ARG A 195 15.41 0.62 -16.78
CA ARG A 195 16.16 1.04 -17.97
C ARG A 195 17.19 2.13 -17.65
N ASP A 196 16.77 3.08 -16.82
CA ASP A 196 17.38 4.39 -16.59
C ASP A 196 17.68 4.64 -15.11
N SER A 197 17.48 3.65 -14.24
CA SER A 197 17.64 3.83 -12.81
C SER A 197 17.95 2.52 -12.10
N VAL A 198 18.65 2.67 -10.98
CA VAL A 198 18.84 1.62 -9.99
C VAL A 198 18.23 2.10 -8.70
N LEU A 199 17.36 1.27 -8.12
CA LEU A 199 16.79 1.51 -6.81
C LEU A 199 16.94 0.25 -5.97
N ILE A 200 16.73 0.41 -4.67
CA ILE A 200 16.51 -0.71 -3.76
C ILE A 200 15.13 -0.59 -3.13
N ALA A 201 14.49 -1.73 -2.91
CA ALA A 201 13.20 -1.80 -2.23
C ALA A 201 13.27 -2.73 -1.02
N GLY A 202 12.68 -2.30 0.09
CA GLY A 202 12.66 -3.04 1.35
C GLY A 202 11.64 -4.19 1.33
N TYR A 203 11.97 -5.32 1.96
CA TYR A 203 11.06 -6.46 2.10
C TYR A 203 11.31 -7.27 3.37
N ASP A 204 10.29 -7.99 3.83
CA ASP A 204 10.32 -8.84 5.03
C ASP A 204 9.93 -10.29 4.66
N PRO A 205 10.88 -11.25 4.65
CA PRO A 205 10.61 -12.64 4.29
C PRO A 205 9.96 -13.46 5.41
N THR A 206 9.79 -12.91 6.62
CA THR A 206 9.03 -13.58 7.69
C THR A 206 7.53 -13.53 7.43
N VAL A 207 7.07 -12.63 6.55
CA VAL A 207 5.68 -12.47 6.15
C VAL A 207 5.55 -12.66 4.64
N ALA A 208 4.67 -13.55 4.18
CA ALA A 208 4.57 -13.87 2.75
C ALA A 208 4.24 -12.64 1.87
N ILE A 209 3.35 -11.78 2.35
CA ILE A 209 2.98 -10.50 1.74
C ILE A 209 2.77 -9.47 2.84
N THR A 210 3.35 -8.28 2.65
CA THR A 210 3.18 -7.14 3.55
C THR A 210 2.25 -6.12 2.91
N THR A 211 1.40 -5.50 3.72
CA THR A 211 0.60 -4.35 3.32
C THR A 211 0.93 -3.14 4.20
N THR A 212 1.02 -1.95 3.62
CA THR A 212 1.11 -0.68 4.36
C THR A 212 -0.25 -0.07 4.65
N ALA A 213 -1.35 -0.77 4.30
CA ALA A 213 -2.69 -0.31 4.63
C ALA A 213 -2.80 -0.06 6.14
N SER A 214 -3.16 1.15 6.53
CA SER A 214 -3.41 1.49 7.92
C SER A 214 -4.65 0.74 8.39
N THR A 215 -4.49 -0.19 9.32
CA THR A 215 -5.63 -0.80 10.03
C THR A 215 -6.39 0.31 10.75
N GLY A 216 -7.71 0.38 10.58
CA GLY A 216 -8.56 1.46 11.08
C GLY A 216 -9.99 1.29 10.61
N SER A 217 -10.77 2.37 10.60
CA SER A 217 -12.14 2.39 10.09
C SER A 217 -12.23 2.95 8.68
N LEU A 218 -12.97 2.30 7.80
CA LEU A 218 -13.43 2.85 6.52
C LEU A 218 -14.90 3.24 6.65
N ALA A 219 -15.29 4.36 6.09
CA ALA A 219 -16.70 4.78 6.07
C ALA A 219 -17.33 4.46 4.71
N GLU A 220 -18.58 4.02 4.74
CA GLU A 220 -19.42 3.90 3.55
C GLU A 220 -19.64 5.28 2.91
N GLY A 221 -19.60 5.34 1.58
CA GLY A 221 -19.55 6.59 0.81
C GLY A 221 -18.31 7.46 1.07
N GLY A 222 -17.39 6.99 1.91
CA GLY A 222 -16.20 7.70 2.35
C GLY A 222 -15.04 7.65 1.36
N ALA A 223 -14.00 8.44 1.65
CA ALA A 223 -12.77 8.41 0.86
C ALA A 223 -12.06 7.06 1.00
N ALA A 224 -11.66 6.47 -0.13
CA ALA A 224 -10.88 5.25 -0.12
C ALA A 224 -9.50 5.45 0.53
N ALA A 225 -9.13 4.55 1.45
CA ALA A 225 -7.80 4.48 2.01
C ALA A 225 -6.80 3.98 0.95
N THR A 226 -5.55 4.44 1.05
CA THR A 226 -4.46 3.99 0.18
C THR A 226 -3.51 3.08 0.94
N GLY A 227 -3.10 1.98 0.33
CA GLY A 227 -2.03 1.11 0.84
C GLY A 227 -1.13 0.60 -0.28
N GLN A 228 -0.04 -0.03 0.11
CA GLN A 228 0.92 -0.65 -0.79
C GLN A 228 1.11 -2.12 -0.42
N LEU A 229 1.25 -2.97 -1.42
CA LEU A 229 1.49 -4.40 -1.29
C LEU A 229 2.89 -4.74 -1.80
N CYS A 230 3.65 -5.48 -1.01
CA CYS A 230 4.93 -6.06 -1.42
C CYS A 230 4.97 -7.53 -1.04
N LEU A 231 5.51 -8.38 -1.91
CA LEU A 231 5.78 -9.76 -1.56
C LEU A 231 7.03 -9.81 -0.67
N GLY A 232 6.94 -10.53 0.45
CA GLY A 232 8.07 -10.68 1.36
C GLY A 232 9.05 -11.78 0.94
N LEU A 233 8.57 -12.77 0.17
CA LEU A 233 9.39 -13.90 -0.24
C LEU A 233 9.91 -13.72 -1.67
N PRO A 234 11.20 -14.02 -1.94
CA PRO A 234 11.74 -13.98 -3.29
C PRO A 234 11.03 -14.93 -4.25
N VAL A 235 10.74 -14.43 -5.45
CA VAL A 235 10.21 -15.25 -6.55
C VAL A 235 11.38 -15.89 -7.29
N THR A 236 11.36 -17.21 -7.46
CA THR A 236 12.41 -17.99 -8.15
C THR A 236 11.93 -18.65 -9.46
N GLY A 237 10.62 -18.86 -9.63
CA GLY A 237 10.00 -19.50 -10.79
C GLY A 237 9.11 -18.56 -11.60
N SER A 238 7.92 -19.06 -11.98
CA SER A 238 6.85 -18.26 -12.58
C SER A 238 6.37 -17.17 -11.61
N SER A 239 5.63 -16.18 -12.12
CA SER A 239 5.09 -15.11 -11.28
C SER A 239 4.15 -15.66 -10.20
N VAL A 240 4.17 -15.00 -9.04
CA VAL A 240 3.24 -15.19 -7.94
C VAL A 240 2.06 -14.24 -8.13
N THR A 241 0.85 -14.78 -8.11
CA THR A 241 -0.38 -13.98 -8.10
C THR A 241 -0.89 -13.89 -6.67
N ALA A 242 -1.08 -12.67 -6.18
CA ALA A 242 -1.81 -12.40 -4.96
C ALA A 242 -3.24 -12.01 -5.30
N THR A 243 -4.22 -12.77 -4.79
CA THR A 243 -5.64 -12.44 -4.89
C THR A 243 -6.11 -11.90 -3.55
N LEU A 244 -6.69 -10.70 -3.60
CA LEU A 244 -7.32 -10.02 -2.48
C LEU A 244 -8.80 -10.37 -2.45
N THR A 245 -9.33 -10.72 -1.28
CA THR A 245 -10.75 -11.03 -1.10
C THR A 245 -11.23 -10.50 0.25
N ALA A 246 -12.41 -9.87 0.24
CA ALA A 246 -13.14 -9.46 1.43
C ALA A 246 -13.87 -10.67 2.02
N ALA A 247 -13.75 -10.91 3.32
CA ALA A 247 -14.36 -12.08 3.95
C ALA A 247 -15.90 -11.99 4.00
N ARG A 248 -16.43 -10.78 4.22
CA ARG A 248 -17.87 -10.49 4.28
C ARG A 248 -18.39 -9.74 3.05
N GLY A 249 -17.50 -9.35 2.15
CA GLY A 249 -17.87 -8.61 0.95
C GLY A 249 -18.02 -7.10 1.19
N GLN A 250 -17.63 -6.59 2.36
CA GLN A 250 -17.80 -5.19 2.76
C GLN A 250 -16.60 -4.30 2.38
N PHE A 251 -15.82 -4.70 1.38
CA PHE A 251 -14.75 -3.87 0.82
C PHE A 251 -14.82 -3.75 -0.69
N THR A 252 -14.52 -2.56 -1.16
CA THR A 252 -14.15 -2.27 -2.54
C THR A 252 -12.65 -2.12 -2.66
N ALA A 253 -12.06 -2.57 -3.78
CA ALA A 253 -10.65 -2.38 -4.07
C ALA A 253 -10.44 -2.01 -5.53
N THR A 254 -9.47 -1.13 -5.81
CA THR A 254 -9.13 -0.75 -7.21
C THR A 254 -8.63 -1.93 -8.04
N ALA A 255 -8.08 -2.94 -7.39
CA ALA A 255 -7.68 -4.21 -8.00
C ALA A 255 -7.80 -5.33 -6.97
N SER A 256 -8.29 -6.49 -7.40
CA SER A 256 -8.39 -7.70 -6.58
C SER A 256 -7.26 -8.70 -6.87
N THR A 257 -6.41 -8.45 -7.87
CA THR A 257 -5.28 -9.32 -8.23
C THR A 257 -4.02 -8.52 -8.50
N PHE A 258 -2.91 -9.01 -7.97
CA PHE A 258 -1.57 -8.42 -8.11
C PHE A 258 -0.59 -9.50 -8.54
N THR A 259 0.34 -9.16 -9.44
CA THR A 259 1.32 -10.12 -9.96
C THR A 259 2.73 -9.69 -9.59
N PHE A 260 3.44 -10.59 -8.91
CA PHE A 260 4.81 -10.43 -8.48
C PHE A 260 5.72 -11.40 -9.24
N SER A 261 6.71 -10.86 -9.94
CA SER A 261 7.70 -11.58 -10.71
C SER A 261 9.06 -11.55 -10.00
N ARG A 262 10.03 -12.26 -10.58
CA ARG A 262 11.43 -12.20 -10.15
C ARG A 262 12.00 -10.77 -10.16
N THR A 263 11.48 -9.88 -10.99
CA THR A 263 12.02 -8.52 -11.16
C THR A 263 11.32 -7.47 -10.32
N ASN A 264 10.11 -7.72 -9.80
CA ASN A 264 9.32 -6.69 -9.13
C ASN A 264 8.79 -7.07 -7.73
N PHE A 265 9.08 -8.26 -7.20
CA PHE A 265 8.34 -8.75 -6.02
C PHE A 265 8.42 -7.84 -4.78
N ALA A 266 9.55 -7.17 -4.57
CA ALA A 266 9.77 -6.25 -3.45
C ALA A 266 9.34 -4.81 -3.74
N LEU A 267 8.98 -4.49 -5.00
CA LEU A 267 8.46 -3.17 -5.34
C LEU A 267 7.03 -3.02 -4.81
N PRO A 268 6.70 -1.89 -4.14
CA PRO A 268 5.35 -1.65 -3.67
C PRO A 268 4.37 -1.48 -4.85
N GLN A 269 3.31 -2.28 -4.85
CA GLN A 269 2.17 -2.12 -5.75
C GLN A 269 1.05 -1.39 -5.01
N SER A 270 0.55 -0.30 -5.58
CA SER A 270 -0.47 0.53 -4.94
C SER A 270 -1.86 -0.08 -5.07
N VAL A 271 -2.67 0.09 -4.02
CA VAL A 271 -4.06 -0.34 -3.97
C VAL A 271 -4.86 0.65 -3.14
N ARG A 272 -6.10 0.92 -3.56
CA ARG A 272 -7.05 1.68 -2.75
C ARG A 272 -8.14 0.76 -2.23
N TYR A 273 -8.54 0.99 -1.00
CA TYR A 273 -9.57 0.24 -0.27
C TYR A 273 -10.70 1.18 0.13
N GLY A 274 -11.94 0.83 -0.18
CA GLY A 274 -13.13 1.50 0.34
C GLY A 274 -14.02 0.50 1.07
N ALA A 275 -14.96 1.01 1.85
CA ALA A 275 -16.13 0.21 2.25
C ALA A 275 -17.05 0.03 1.03
N VAL A 276 -17.90 -1.00 1.03
CA VAL A 276 -19.05 -1.03 0.12
C VAL A 276 -20.05 -0.01 0.64
N ASP A 277 -20.58 0.81 -0.26
CA ASP A 277 -21.59 1.82 0.06
C ASP A 277 -22.91 1.26 -0.45
N ASP A 278 -23.80 0.89 0.47
CA ASP A 278 -25.13 0.42 0.10
C ASP A 278 -26.25 1.27 0.73
N ALA A 279 -27.37 0.67 1.10
CA ALA A 279 -28.53 1.41 1.64
C ALA A 279 -29.12 0.69 2.86
N MET A 280 -28.41 -0.31 3.37
CA MET A 280 -28.82 -1.16 4.46
C MET A 280 -28.06 -0.72 5.70
N SER A 281 -28.77 -0.28 6.73
CA SER A 281 -28.08 -0.01 7.99
C SER A 281 -27.58 -1.33 8.58
N GLU A 282 -26.28 -1.43 8.81
CA GLU A 282 -25.60 -2.59 9.41
C GLU A 282 -25.05 -2.27 10.79
N GLY A 283 -24.96 -0.99 11.15
CA GLY A 283 -24.36 -0.53 12.39
C GLY A 283 -22.85 -0.78 12.48
N PRO A 284 -22.24 -0.62 13.67
CA PRO A 284 -20.80 -0.81 13.82
C PRO A 284 -20.38 -2.25 13.56
N HIS A 285 -19.63 -2.46 12.48
CA HIS A 285 -19.18 -3.79 12.10
C HIS A 285 -17.73 -3.78 11.58
N HIS A 286 -17.25 -4.96 11.19
CA HIS A 286 -15.88 -5.15 10.73
C HIS A 286 -15.86 -6.12 9.55
N ASP A 287 -14.87 -5.96 8.67
CA ASP A 287 -14.54 -6.96 7.67
C ASP A 287 -13.02 -7.22 7.66
N THR A 288 -12.64 -8.40 7.18
CA THR A 288 -11.28 -8.90 7.15
C THR A 288 -10.83 -9.09 5.71
N LEU A 289 -9.69 -8.52 5.36
CA LEU A 289 -9.07 -8.78 4.07
C LEU A 289 -8.25 -10.08 4.14
N THR A 290 -8.43 -10.93 3.14
CA THR A 290 -7.65 -12.16 2.97
C THR A 290 -6.84 -12.08 1.69
N PHE A 291 -5.56 -12.46 1.79
CA PHE A 291 -4.69 -12.64 0.64
C PHE A 291 -4.52 -14.14 0.36
N THR A 292 -4.75 -14.53 -0.88
CA THR A 292 -4.37 -15.86 -1.39
C THR A 292 -3.20 -15.70 -2.34
N LEU A 293 -2.07 -16.32 -2.01
CA LEU A 293 -0.87 -16.28 -2.85
C LEU A 293 -0.73 -17.59 -3.61
N ARG A 294 -0.64 -17.52 -4.95
CA ARG A 294 -0.43 -18.69 -5.81
C ARG A 294 0.75 -18.52 -6.76
N GLN A 295 1.53 -19.57 -6.95
CA GLN A 295 2.56 -19.66 -7.99
C GLN A 295 2.29 -20.91 -8.83
N GLY A 296 2.00 -20.75 -10.13
CA GLY A 296 1.64 -21.90 -10.97
C GLY A 296 0.46 -22.73 -10.45
N GLY A 297 -0.50 -22.09 -9.77
CA GLY A 297 -1.70 -22.74 -9.23
C GLY A 297 -1.57 -23.32 -7.82
N VAL A 298 -0.36 -23.44 -7.25
CA VAL A 298 -0.16 -23.91 -5.87
C VAL A 298 0.03 -22.75 -4.89
N GLN A 299 -0.26 -22.96 -3.60
CA GLN A 299 -0.07 -21.95 -2.56
C GLN A 299 1.41 -21.56 -2.45
N PHE A 300 1.68 -20.25 -2.39
CA PHE A 300 3.02 -19.71 -2.26
C PHE A 300 3.24 -19.11 -0.87
N GLY A 301 4.26 -19.61 -0.14
CA GLY A 301 4.64 -19.09 1.17
C GLY A 301 3.69 -19.45 2.33
N PRO A 302 3.99 -18.96 3.55
CA PRO A 302 3.14 -19.13 4.72
C PRO A 302 1.81 -18.37 4.57
N THR A 303 0.85 -18.65 5.45
CA THR A 303 -0.44 -17.95 5.46
C THR A 303 -0.25 -16.45 5.67
N PRO A 304 -0.78 -15.60 4.78
CA PRO A 304 -0.69 -14.15 4.91
C PRO A 304 -1.38 -13.61 6.17
N PRO A 305 -0.95 -12.43 6.67
CA PRO A 305 -1.69 -11.71 7.69
C PRO A 305 -3.08 -11.30 7.16
N ARG A 306 -4.02 -11.16 8.09
CA ARG A 306 -5.41 -10.82 7.82
C ARG A 306 -5.76 -9.50 8.50
N PRO A 307 -5.52 -8.36 7.84
CA PRO A 307 -5.86 -7.08 8.44
C PRO A 307 -7.39 -6.98 8.57
N VAL A 308 -7.82 -6.43 9.71
CA VAL A 308 -9.22 -6.20 10.05
C VAL A 308 -9.45 -4.70 10.02
N PHE A 309 -10.54 -4.28 9.37
CA PHE A 309 -10.98 -2.90 9.39
C PHE A 309 -12.34 -2.81 10.04
N GLY A 310 -12.55 -1.74 10.80
CA GLY A 310 -13.90 -1.31 11.14
C GLY A 310 -14.57 -0.75 9.90
N ILE A 311 -15.85 -1.01 9.73
CA ILE A 311 -16.68 -0.36 8.72
C ILE A 311 -17.66 0.53 9.47
N VAL A 312 -17.68 1.79 9.07
CA VAL A 312 -18.59 2.81 9.58
C VAL A 312 -19.68 2.99 8.54
N ASP A 313 -20.82 2.41 8.86
CA ASP A 313 -22.07 2.57 8.14
C ASP A 313 -22.49 4.05 8.11
N ASN A 314 -22.89 4.54 6.94
CA ASN A 314 -23.35 5.91 6.73
C ASN A 314 -24.88 6.02 6.67
N ASP A 315 -25.59 4.90 6.78
CA ASP A 315 -27.03 4.85 6.76
C ASP A 315 -27.66 5.14 8.12
N PRO A 316 -28.81 5.83 8.14
CA PRO A 316 -29.54 6.09 9.38
C PRO A 316 -30.07 4.78 9.99
N PRO A 317 -29.98 4.59 11.31
CA PRO A 317 -30.43 3.35 11.95
C PRO A 317 -31.95 3.19 11.87
N VAL A 318 -32.38 1.94 11.91
CA VAL A 318 -33.80 1.55 11.99
C VAL A 318 -34.20 1.39 13.47
N ASP A 319 -35.49 1.53 13.78
CA ASP A 319 -36.07 1.23 15.10
C ASP A 319 -37.45 0.58 14.90
N LEU A 320 -37.50 -0.75 14.85
CA LEU A 320 -38.71 -1.54 14.65
C LEU A 320 -39.36 -1.92 15.98
N ALA A 321 -40.48 -1.28 16.29
CA ALA A 321 -41.30 -1.65 17.43
C ALA A 321 -42.47 -2.57 17.03
N VAL A 322 -42.83 -3.48 17.92
CA VAL A 322 -44.09 -4.24 17.85
C VAL A 322 -45.06 -3.73 18.90
N SER A 323 -46.35 -3.60 18.54
CA SER A 323 -47.43 -3.31 19.49
C SER A 323 -48.68 -4.14 19.19
N ILE A 324 -49.49 -4.39 20.22
CA ILE A 324 -50.76 -5.09 20.10
C ILE A 324 -51.86 -4.05 19.83
N VAL A 325 -52.49 -4.11 18.67
CA VAL A 325 -53.64 -3.24 18.33
C VAL A 325 -54.92 -3.86 18.87
N LEU A 326 -55.07 -5.16 18.67
CA LEU A 326 -56.19 -5.96 19.14
C LEU A 326 -55.70 -7.38 19.37
N ALA A 327 -55.74 -7.87 20.60
CA ALA A 327 -55.57 -9.29 20.85
C ALA A 327 -56.38 -9.64 22.10
N PRO A 328 -57.40 -10.51 22.00
CA PRO A 328 -58.17 -10.94 23.16
C PRO A 328 -57.25 -11.50 24.25
N THR A 329 -57.56 -11.20 25.50
CA THR A 329 -56.89 -11.80 26.68
C THR A 329 -57.69 -12.95 27.27
N THR A 330 -58.90 -13.18 26.77
CA THR A 330 -59.78 -14.29 27.15
C THR A 330 -60.48 -14.87 25.92
N ALA A 331 -60.68 -16.19 25.87
CA ALA A 331 -61.50 -16.88 24.86
C ALA A 331 -62.10 -18.17 25.44
N ASN A 332 -63.17 -18.69 24.85
CA ASN A 332 -63.65 -20.04 25.16
C ASN A 332 -63.05 -21.07 24.19
N VAL A 333 -62.93 -22.34 24.62
CA VAL A 333 -62.53 -23.42 23.70
C VAL A 333 -63.46 -23.46 22.48
N GLY A 334 -62.86 -23.53 21.28
CA GLY A 334 -63.53 -23.50 19.98
C GLY A 334 -63.75 -22.10 19.40
N GLN A 335 -63.59 -21.02 20.19
CA GLN A 335 -63.78 -19.65 19.75
C GLN A 335 -62.66 -19.19 18.80
N GLY A 336 -63.01 -18.39 17.79
CA GLY A 336 -62.05 -17.67 16.96
C GLY A 336 -61.40 -16.51 17.73
N VAL A 337 -60.08 -16.39 17.62
CA VAL A 337 -59.28 -15.32 18.21
C VAL A 337 -58.67 -14.52 17.07
N ASP A 338 -59.22 -13.32 16.83
CA ASP A 338 -58.69 -12.36 15.87
C ASP A 338 -57.65 -11.48 16.56
N ALA A 339 -56.40 -11.58 16.13
CA ALA A 339 -55.29 -10.82 16.68
C ALA A 339 -54.67 -9.92 15.60
N ARG A 340 -54.63 -8.61 15.87
CA ARG A 340 -53.96 -7.59 15.08
C ARG A 340 -52.78 -6.99 15.86
N TYR A 341 -51.62 -7.04 15.23
CA TYR A 341 -50.38 -6.46 15.70
C TYR A 341 -49.95 -5.34 14.74
N ARG A 342 -49.26 -4.33 15.26
CA ARG A 342 -48.70 -3.22 14.48
C ARG A 342 -47.19 -3.26 14.63
N ILE A 343 -46.52 -3.27 13.49
CA ILE A 343 -45.08 -3.13 13.40
C ILE A 343 -44.85 -1.70 12.95
N THR A 344 -44.10 -0.92 13.72
CA THR A 344 -43.82 0.49 13.44
C THR A 344 -42.32 0.67 13.35
N ASN A 345 -41.86 1.38 12.31
CA ASN A 345 -40.49 1.85 12.25
C ASN A 345 -40.43 3.28 12.82
N ASN A 346 -39.98 3.45 14.06
CA ASN A 346 -39.81 4.76 14.71
C ASN A 346 -38.48 5.41 14.34
N GLY A 347 -37.61 4.71 13.62
CA GLY A 347 -36.26 5.14 13.29
C GLY A 347 -36.23 6.11 12.12
N PRO A 348 -35.13 6.87 11.99
CA PRO A 348 -34.90 7.75 10.84
C PRO A 348 -34.58 6.96 9.55
N GLY A 349 -34.07 5.74 9.65
CA GLY A 349 -33.81 4.87 8.51
C GLY A 349 -35.01 4.03 8.09
N ALA A 350 -35.07 3.64 6.82
CA ALA A 350 -36.07 2.71 6.32
C ALA A 350 -35.62 1.27 6.55
N SER A 351 -36.51 0.39 6.99
CA SER A 351 -36.20 -1.05 7.00
C SER A 351 -36.31 -1.61 5.58
N THR A 352 -35.26 -2.27 5.11
CA THR A 352 -35.22 -2.96 3.81
C THR A 352 -36.08 -4.24 3.80
N GLY A 353 -36.42 -4.76 4.98
CA GLY A 353 -37.30 -5.90 5.14
C GLY A 353 -37.49 -6.31 6.59
N SER A 354 -38.71 -6.67 6.97
CA SER A 354 -39.08 -7.03 8.34
C SER A 354 -39.85 -8.34 8.40
N THR A 355 -39.63 -9.09 9.49
CA THR A 355 -40.30 -10.35 9.81
C THR A 355 -40.88 -10.29 11.21
N PHE A 356 -42.15 -10.68 11.33
CA PHE A 356 -42.83 -10.82 12.61
C PHE A 356 -42.94 -12.31 12.99
N SER A 357 -42.73 -12.64 14.25
CA SER A 357 -42.75 -14.03 14.72
C SER A 357 -43.41 -14.16 16.09
N ILE A 358 -44.11 -15.28 16.27
CA ILE A 358 -44.74 -15.68 17.53
C ILE A 358 -44.48 -17.18 17.73
N PRO A 359 -43.98 -17.63 18.88
CA PRO A 359 -43.94 -19.06 19.20
C PRO A 359 -45.35 -19.68 19.11
N ALA A 360 -45.48 -20.94 18.70
CA ALA A 360 -46.77 -21.60 18.67
C ALA A 360 -47.29 -21.78 20.11
N LEU A 361 -48.50 -21.29 20.37
CA LEU A 361 -49.21 -21.60 21.63
C LEU A 361 -49.93 -22.93 21.45
N SER A 362 -49.66 -23.92 22.30
CA SER A 362 -50.42 -25.19 22.29
C SER A 362 -51.91 -25.01 22.58
N GLY A 363 -52.31 -23.87 23.16
CA GLY A 363 -53.71 -23.47 23.33
C GLY A 363 -54.37 -22.86 22.10
N LEU A 364 -53.62 -22.57 21.02
CA LEU A 364 -54.15 -21.95 19.81
C LEU A 364 -53.80 -22.76 18.56
N THR A 365 -54.77 -22.92 17.67
CA THR A 365 -54.55 -23.43 16.32
C THR A 365 -54.54 -22.25 15.35
N TYR A 366 -53.45 -22.06 14.60
CA TYR A 366 -53.40 -21.07 13.52
C TYR A 366 -54.38 -21.47 12.40
N LEU A 367 -55.24 -20.54 11.99
CA LEU A 367 -56.20 -20.74 10.89
C LEU A 367 -55.74 -20.04 9.61
N SER A 368 -55.50 -18.73 9.68
CA SER A 368 -55.13 -17.92 8.52
C SER A 368 -54.49 -16.58 8.92
N SER A 369 -53.89 -15.91 7.93
CA SER A 369 -53.44 -14.53 8.03
C SER A 369 -54.34 -13.59 7.21
N GLY A 370 -54.39 -12.32 7.61
CA GLY A 370 -55.17 -11.30 6.90
C GLY A 370 -54.57 -10.89 5.55
N PRO A 371 -55.30 -10.08 4.77
CA PRO A 371 -54.85 -9.59 3.46
C PRO A 371 -53.53 -8.81 3.56
N GLY A 372 -52.58 -9.07 2.66
CA GLY A 372 -51.29 -8.38 2.63
C GLY A 372 -50.22 -8.93 3.59
N THR A 373 -50.54 -9.96 4.39
CA THR A 373 -49.58 -10.65 5.24
C THR A 373 -49.52 -12.13 4.88
N THR A 374 -48.32 -12.65 4.62
CA THR A 374 -48.11 -14.10 4.44
C THR A 374 -47.47 -14.68 5.69
N CYS A 375 -48.21 -15.56 6.39
CA CYS A 375 -47.71 -16.25 7.57
C CYS A 375 -47.60 -17.76 7.33
N SER A 376 -46.56 -18.37 7.90
CA SER A 376 -46.33 -19.81 7.87
C SER A 376 -45.98 -20.33 9.26
N LEU A 377 -46.55 -21.49 9.61
CA LEU A 377 -46.27 -22.18 10.85
C LEU A 377 -45.29 -23.33 10.56
N SER A 378 -44.08 -23.24 11.11
CA SER A 378 -43.05 -24.27 10.97
C SER A 378 -42.25 -24.41 12.25
N ALA A 379 -41.86 -25.64 12.61
CA ALA A 379 -41.07 -25.95 13.80
C ALA A 379 -41.58 -25.26 15.09
N GLY A 380 -42.90 -25.15 15.25
CA GLY A 380 -43.51 -24.53 16.44
C GLY A 380 -43.37 -23.01 16.52
N THR A 381 -43.13 -22.30 15.41
CA THR A 381 -43.13 -20.83 15.35
C THR A 381 -43.95 -20.35 14.16
N LEU A 382 -44.89 -19.43 14.40
CA LEU A 382 -45.59 -18.71 13.35
C LEU A 382 -44.73 -17.53 12.90
N THR A 383 -44.39 -17.49 11.61
CA THR A 383 -43.55 -16.44 11.02
C THR A 383 -44.32 -15.75 9.90
N CYS A 384 -44.43 -14.43 9.99
CA CYS A 384 -45.13 -13.57 9.04
C CYS A 384 -44.14 -12.63 8.36
N THR A 385 -44.12 -12.62 7.03
CA THR A 385 -43.35 -11.64 6.25
C THR A 385 -44.10 -10.32 6.22
N VAL A 386 -43.44 -9.25 6.68
CA VAL A 386 -44.00 -7.89 6.72
C VAL A 386 -43.47 -7.04 5.56
N GLY A 387 -42.22 -7.28 5.16
CA GLY A 387 -41.57 -6.54 4.07
C GLY A 387 -40.92 -5.24 4.55
N ALA A 388 -40.56 -4.37 3.61
CA ALA A 388 -39.91 -3.09 3.90
C ALA A 388 -40.87 -2.12 4.61
N ILE A 389 -40.36 -1.34 5.56
CA ILE A 389 -41.13 -0.34 6.30
C ILE A 389 -40.35 0.97 6.31
N ALA A 390 -40.87 1.98 5.60
CA ALA A 390 -40.27 3.31 5.55
C ALA A 390 -40.16 3.97 6.94
N ALA A 391 -39.26 4.93 7.09
CA ALA A 391 -39.10 5.70 8.32
C ALA A 391 -40.43 6.34 8.76
N GLY A 392 -40.80 6.15 10.02
CA GLY A 392 -42.07 6.62 10.59
C GLY A 392 -43.32 5.87 10.13
N ALA A 393 -43.21 4.89 9.23
CA ALA A 393 -44.34 4.13 8.72
C ALA A 393 -44.69 2.94 9.63
N SER A 394 -45.83 2.30 9.35
CA SER A 394 -46.24 1.09 10.05
C SER A 394 -46.94 0.11 9.12
N ALA A 395 -46.89 -1.17 9.50
CA ALA A 395 -47.62 -2.25 8.86
C ALA A 395 -48.42 -3.03 9.91
N ASP A 396 -49.64 -3.41 9.56
CA ASP A 396 -50.48 -4.26 10.41
C ASP A 396 -50.31 -5.73 10.02
N VAL A 397 -50.19 -6.60 11.02
CA VAL A 397 -50.17 -8.05 10.90
C VAL A 397 -51.44 -8.59 11.54
N VAL A 398 -52.29 -9.26 10.76
CA VAL A 398 -53.54 -9.87 11.25
C VAL A 398 -53.41 -11.39 11.21
N VAL A 399 -53.69 -12.05 12.32
CA VAL A 399 -53.66 -13.50 12.47
C VAL A 399 -54.95 -13.98 13.11
N LEU A 400 -55.58 -14.97 12.47
CA LEU A 400 -56.75 -15.65 13.00
C LEU A 400 -56.34 -17.00 13.60
N TYR A 401 -56.71 -17.21 14.86
CA TYR A 401 -56.53 -18.46 15.57
C TYR A 401 -57.88 -19.08 15.97
N GLN A 402 -57.86 -20.35 16.35
CA GLN A 402 -58.91 -21.00 17.12
C GLN A 402 -58.37 -21.39 18.49
N ALA A 403 -59.09 -21.04 19.56
CA ALA A 403 -58.82 -21.53 20.90
C ALA A 403 -59.06 -23.05 20.97
N SER A 404 -58.03 -23.83 21.32
CA SER A 404 -58.08 -25.30 21.27
C SER A 404 -58.02 -25.96 22.65
N THR A 405 -57.27 -25.39 23.60
CA THR A 405 -57.02 -26.00 24.91
C THR A 405 -57.19 -24.96 26.03
N ALA A 406 -58.04 -25.26 27.00
CA ALA A 406 -58.23 -24.43 28.19
C ALA A 406 -56.92 -24.26 28.99
N GLY A 407 -56.72 -23.09 29.59
CA GLY A 407 -55.51 -22.75 30.34
C GLY A 407 -55.05 -21.31 30.10
N ALA A 408 -54.05 -20.88 30.87
CA ALA A 408 -53.38 -19.59 30.67
C ALA A 408 -52.14 -19.78 29.79
N TRP A 409 -52.13 -19.10 28.65
CA TRP A 409 -51.10 -19.21 27.62
C TRP A 409 -50.39 -17.86 27.48
N ALA A 410 -49.06 -17.85 27.65
CA ALA A 410 -48.25 -16.65 27.55
C ALA A 410 -47.17 -16.81 26.48
N ASN A 411 -46.92 -15.74 25.73
CA ASN A 411 -45.92 -15.69 24.68
C ASN A 411 -45.31 -14.30 24.56
N THR A 412 -44.21 -14.23 23.80
CA THR A 412 -43.59 -12.96 23.42
C THR A 412 -43.60 -12.83 21.91
N LEU A 413 -44.32 -11.82 21.42
CA LEU A 413 -44.32 -11.40 20.02
C LEU A 413 -42.97 -10.77 19.71
N LYS A 414 -42.40 -11.03 18.54
CA LYS A 414 -41.11 -10.45 18.14
C LYS A 414 -41.16 -9.92 16.71
N VAL A 415 -40.57 -8.75 16.49
CA VAL A 415 -40.22 -8.26 15.15
C VAL A 415 -38.71 -8.26 14.97
N ARG A 416 -38.24 -8.58 13.77
CA ARG A 416 -36.84 -8.47 13.38
C ARG A 416 -36.73 -7.89 11.97
N GLY A 417 -35.90 -6.87 11.81
CA GLY A 417 -35.52 -6.32 10.52
C GLY A 417 -34.33 -7.07 9.90
N ASN A 418 -34.08 -6.81 8.62
CA ASN A 418 -32.81 -7.13 7.99
C ASN A 418 -31.72 -6.18 8.51
N ASP A 419 -32.09 -4.92 8.73
CA ASP A 419 -31.23 -3.80 9.09
C ASP A 419 -30.93 -3.78 10.60
N TRP A 420 -29.88 -3.05 10.98
CA TRP A 420 -29.50 -2.82 12.36
C TRP A 420 -30.52 -1.93 13.06
N ASP A 421 -31.03 -2.46 14.18
CA ASP A 421 -31.96 -1.78 15.05
C ASP A 421 -31.21 -1.24 16.27
N ASN A 422 -31.22 0.09 16.45
CA ASN A 422 -30.51 0.73 17.56
C ASN A 422 -31.32 0.76 18.86
N ALA A 423 -32.58 0.31 18.85
CA ALA A 423 -33.49 0.29 19.99
C ALA A 423 -34.17 -1.09 20.19
N PRO A 424 -33.42 -2.22 20.21
CA PRO A 424 -33.95 -3.58 20.06
C PRO A 424 -34.91 -4.05 21.17
N ALA A 425 -35.07 -3.27 22.24
CA ALA A 425 -35.92 -3.60 23.38
C ALA A 425 -37.42 -3.49 23.06
N ASN A 426 -37.82 -2.61 22.14
CA ASN A 426 -39.22 -2.42 21.75
C ASN A 426 -39.67 -3.39 20.63
N ASN A 427 -38.75 -4.21 20.13
CA ASN A 427 -39.00 -5.25 19.14
C ASN A 427 -39.71 -6.48 19.73
N MET A 428 -40.03 -6.47 21.03
CA MET A 428 -40.68 -7.57 21.72
C MET A 428 -41.82 -7.08 22.62
N VAL A 429 -42.98 -7.76 22.56
CA VAL A 429 -44.12 -7.48 23.44
C VAL A 429 -44.74 -8.79 23.97
N PRO A 430 -44.96 -8.93 25.29
CA PRO A 430 -45.66 -10.09 25.84
C PRO A 430 -47.16 -10.05 25.53
N TRP A 431 -47.73 -11.22 25.29
CA TRP A 431 -49.18 -11.42 25.15
C TRP A 431 -49.61 -12.63 25.98
N VAL A 432 -50.73 -12.49 26.69
CA VAL A 432 -51.31 -13.54 27.54
C VAL A 432 -52.77 -13.73 27.16
N LEU A 433 -53.16 -14.98 26.93
CA LEU A 433 -54.51 -15.41 26.64
C LEU A 433 -54.95 -16.48 27.64
N THR A 434 -56.10 -16.27 28.29
CA THR A 434 -56.75 -17.28 29.12
C THR A 434 -57.87 -17.94 28.35
N ILE A 435 -57.83 -19.26 28.21
CA ILE A 435 -58.86 -20.04 27.53
C ILE A 435 -59.68 -20.79 28.57
N SER A 436 -61.01 -20.60 28.57
CA SER A 436 -61.97 -21.26 29.47
C SER A 436 -62.82 -22.33 28.79
#